data_AF-A0A2M7TJ72-F1
#
_entry.id   AF-A0A2M7TJ72-F1
#
_cell.length_a   1.000
_cell.length_b   1.000
_cell.length_c   1.000
_cell.angle_alpha   90.00
_cell.angle_beta   90.00
_cell.angle_gamma   90.00
#
_symmetry.space_group_name_H-M   'P 1'
#
loop_
_entity.id
_entity.type
_entity.pdbx_description
1 polymer ?
#
loop_
_entity_poly.entity_id
_entity_poly.type
_entity_poly.pdbx_seq_one_letter_code
_entity_poly.pdbx_strand_id
1 'polypeptide(L)'
;NAIIIIQSDEGPNISRAEMPRDDYTFLDMPDDIIIRRTEIQYAVYLPDQDYSLFSQDMTPINTYRIILNNILGTKFPLLEDVTYITETQGSLIEFDFTPVDPTIYK
;
A
#
# COMPACT_ATOMS: atom_id res chain seq x y z
N ASN A 1 -12.73 22.46 -4.78
CA ASN A 1 -11.46 21.96 -4.19
C ASN A 1 -11.29 20.52 -4.60
N ALA A 2 -10.15 20.18 -5.19
CA ALA A 2 -9.85 18.82 -5.63
C ALA A 2 -8.68 18.28 -4.82
N ILE A 3 -8.71 16.97 -4.58
CA ILE A 3 -7.57 16.20 -4.08
C ILE A 3 -7.16 15.28 -5.22
N ILE A 4 -5.87 15.21 -5.48
CA ILE A 4 -5.32 14.39 -6.57
C ILE A 4 -4.32 13.43 -5.95
N ILE A 5 -4.49 12.15 -6.27
CA ILE A 5 -3.57 11.08 -5.87
C ILE A 5 -3.11 10.41 -7.15
N ILE A 6 -1.80 10.30 -7.32
CA ILE A 6 -1.17 9.50 -8.37
C ILE A 6 -0.40 8.41 -7.64
N GLN A 7 -0.75 7.15 -7.89
CA GLN A 7 -0.13 6.00 -7.25
C GLN A 7 0.01 4.89 -8.28
N SER A 8 1.22 4.36 -8.44
CA SER A 8 1.43 3.14 -9.22
C SER A 8 1.02 1.91 -8.41
N ASP A 9 0.64 0.85 -9.10
CA ASP A 9 0.32 -0.45 -8.49
C ASP A 9 1.59 -1.21 -8.05
N GLU A 10 2.69 -1.06 -8.80
CA GLU A 10 3.97 -1.68 -8.50
C GLU A 10 5.17 -0.81 -8.92
N GLY A 11 6.34 -1.11 -8.34
CA GLY A 11 7.62 -0.58 -8.77
C GLY A 11 8.08 -1.21 -10.09
N PRO A 12 9.20 -0.75 -10.66
CA PRO A 12 9.70 -1.20 -11.96
C PRO A 12 9.77 -2.73 -12.10
N ASN A 13 9.47 -3.20 -13.32
CA ASN A 13 9.74 -4.57 -13.70
C ASN A 13 11.24 -4.83 -13.66
N ILE A 14 11.61 -5.99 -13.11
CA ILE A 14 12.99 -6.44 -12.99
C ILE A 14 13.33 -7.22 -14.25
N SER A 15 14.53 -7.04 -14.79
CA SER A 15 14.90 -7.77 -16.01
C SER A 15 14.97 -9.27 -15.72
N ARG A 16 14.62 -10.11 -16.70
CA ARG A 16 14.73 -11.58 -16.54
C ARG A 16 16.16 -12.04 -16.22
N ALA A 17 17.17 -11.25 -16.58
CA ALA A 17 18.57 -11.50 -16.24
C ALA A 17 18.90 -11.27 -14.75
N GLU A 18 18.11 -10.44 -14.07
CA GLU A 18 18.19 -10.18 -12.62
C GLU A 18 17.24 -11.09 -11.83
N MET A 19 16.33 -11.80 -12.50
CA MET A 19 15.43 -12.75 -11.84
C MET A 19 16.19 -14.03 -11.50
N PRO A 20 16.23 -14.42 -10.22
CA PRO A 20 16.77 -15.72 -9.83
C PRO A 20 15.83 -16.84 -10.29
N ARG A 21 16.11 -17.47 -11.44
CA ARG A 21 15.42 -18.68 -12.00
C ARG A 21 13.88 -18.63 -12.06
N ASP A 22 13.28 -19.61 -12.74
CA ASP A 22 11.83 -19.62 -13.04
C ASP A 22 10.96 -20.11 -11.84
N ASP A 23 11.55 -20.51 -10.71
CA ASP A 23 10.88 -21.12 -9.54
C ASP A 23 10.94 -20.29 -8.23
N TYR A 24 11.28 -19.01 -8.30
CA TYR A 24 11.46 -18.17 -7.10
C TYR A 24 10.15 -17.59 -6.54
N THR A 25 10.06 -17.54 -5.21
CA THR A 25 9.04 -16.78 -4.47
C THR A 25 9.56 -15.40 -4.08
N PHE A 26 8.68 -14.47 -3.68
CA PHE A 26 9.12 -13.16 -3.17
C PHE A 26 9.99 -13.27 -1.90
N LEU A 27 9.89 -14.36 -1.13
CA LEU A 27 10.73 -14.59 0.05
C LEU A 27 12.20 -14.82 -0.30
N ASP A 28 12.43 -15.42 -1.45
CA ASP A 28 13.77 -15.78 -1.90
C ASP A 28 14.44 -14.57 -2.57
N MET A 29 13.69 -13.51 -2.88
CA MET A 29 14.23 -12.32 -3.54
C MET A 29 15.21 -11.57 -2.64
N PRO A 30 16.34 -11.09 -3.20
CA PRO A 30 17.19 -10.13 -2.51
C PRO A 30 16.44 -8.86 -2.08
N ASP A 31 16.84 -8.27 -0.95
CA ASP A 31 16.19 -7.06 -0.41
C ASP A 31 16.17 -5.90 -1.42
N ASP A 32 17.21 -5.72 -2.23
CA ASP A 32 17.29 -4.66 -3.23
C ASP A 32 16.31 -4.85 -4.39
N ILE A 33 15.91 -6.10 -4.66
CA ILE A 33 14.92 -6.48 -5.65
C ILE A 33 13.51 -6.24 -5.10
N ILE A 34 13.28 -6.58 -3.84
CA ILE A 34 12.04 -6.28 -3.10
C ILE A 34 11.82 -4.77 -3.01
N ILE A 35 12.84 -4.02 -2.60
CA ILE A 35 12.79 -2.55 -2.50
C ILE A 35 12.40 -1.97 -3.87
N ARG A 36 13.11 -2.33 -4.93
CA ARG A 36 12.79 -1.86 -6.30
C ARG A 36 11.37 -2.20 -6.74
N ARG A 37 10.82 -3.36 -6.36
CA ARG A 37 9.44 -3.75 -6.70
C ARG A 37 8.37 -3.02 -5.89
N THR A 38 8.74 -2.49 -4.73
CA THR A 38 7.82 -1.84 -3.78
C THR A 38 7.96 -0.31 -3.78
N GLU A 39 9.04 0.21 -4.35
CA GLU A 39 9.24 1.63 -4.66
C GLU A 39 8.33 2.06 -5.82
N ILE A 40 7.18 2.64 -5.48
CA ILE A 40 6.18 3.09 -6.43
C ILE A 40 6.28 4.60 -6.71
N GLN A 41 5.87 5.01 -7.90
CA GLN A 41 5.57 6.42 -8.14
C GLN A 41 4.33 6.81 -7.33
N TYR A 42 4.52 7.76 -6.41
CA TYR A 42 3.48 8.25 -5.53
C TYR A 42 3.53 9.78 -5.43
N ALA A 43 2.38 10.44 -5.58
CA ALA A 43 2.24 11.87 -5.43
C ALA A 43 0.83 12.24 -4.94
N VAL A 44 0.76 13.23 -4.06
CA VAL A 44 -0.49 13.74 -3.50
C VAL A 44 -0.52 15.25 -3.62
N TYR A 45 -1.67 15.77 -4.06
CA TYR A 45 -2.00 17.18 -3.97
C TYR A 45 -3.18 17.37 -3.02
N LEU A 46 -2.97 18.22 -2.01
CA LEU A 46 -4.01 18.68 -1.10
C LEU A 46 -4.32 20.16 -1.36
N PRO A 47 -5.60 20.55 -1.40
CA PRO A 47 -6.02 21.92 -1.72
C PRO A 47 -5.64 22.92 -0.63
N ASP A 48 -5.51 22.47 0.62
CA ASP A 48 -5.05 23.27 1.76
C ASP A 48 -3.52 23.30 1.92
N GLN A 49 -2.81 22.49 1.13
CA GLN A 49 -1.35 22.33 1.16
C GLN A 49 -0.78 21.86 2.51
N ASP A 50 -1.61 21.26 3.38
CA ASP A 50 -1.13 20.68 4.64
C ASP A 50 -0.62 19.26 4.42
N TYR A 51 0.68 19.14 4.21
CA TYR A 51 1.37 17.85 4.03
C TYR A 51 2.04 17.35 5.32
N SER A 52 1.70 17.90 6.49
CA SER A 52 2.39 17.58 7.76
C SER A 52 2.36 16.11 8.16
N LEU A 53 1.39 15.35 7.64
CA LEU A 53 1.25 13.90 7.86
C LEU A 53 1.86 13.03 6.75
N PHE A 54 2.44 13.64 5.70
CA PHE A 54 3.12 12.92 4.64
C PHE A 54 4.64 13.03 4.81
N SER A 55 5.35 11.93 4.55
CA SER A 55 6.80 11.85 4.54
C SER A 55 7.31 11.30 3.20
N GLN A 56 8.56 11.60 2.84
CA GLN A 56 9.19 11.02 1.64
C GLN A 56 9.44 9.52 1.78
N ASP A 57 9.59 9.02 3.01
CA ASP A 57 9.90 7.62 3.30
C ASP A 57 8.65 6.82 3.75
N MET A 58 7.44 7.34 3.55
CA MET A 58 6.21 6.65 3.96
C MET A 58 5.80 5.57 2.95
N THR A 59 5.11 4.53 3.43
CA THR A 59 4.34 3.65 2.55
C THR A 59 2.97 4.28 2.26
N PRO A 60 2.30 3.97 1.14
CA PRO A 60 0.99 4.58 0.81
C PRO A 60 -0.15 4.11 1.74
N ILE A 61 0.11 3.28 2.75
CA ILE A 61 -0.90 2.64 3.61
C ILE A 61 -1.79 3.66 4.36
N ASN A 62 -1.24 4.84 4.64
CA ASN A 62 -1.91 5.89 5.40
C ASN A 62 -2.59 6.95 4.52
N THR A 63 -2.44 6.92 3.20
CA THR A 63 -2.96 7.94 2.26
C THR A 63 -4.44 8.24 2.49
N TYR A 64 -5.29 7.21 2.45
CA TYR A 64 -6.73 7.40 2.63
C TYR A 64 -7.11 7.72 4.08
N ARG A 65 -6.35 7.25 5.08
CA ARG A 65 -6.61 7.60 6.48
C ARG A 65 -6.41 9.08 6.70
N ILE A 66 -5.31 9.62 6.20
CA ILE A 66 -4.99 11.05 6.26
C ILE A 66 -6.07 11.86 5.55
N ILE A 67 -6.41 11.50 4.32
CA ILE A 67 -7.40 12.21 3.50
C ILE A 67 -8.79 12.18 4.13
N LEU A 68 -9.28 11.01 4.57
CA LEU A 68 -10.60 10.90 5.17
C LEU A 68 -10.67 11.61 6.52
N ASN A 69 -9.61 11.56 7.33
CA ASN A 69 -9.55 12.32 8.58
C ASN A 69 -9.61 13.82 8.32
N ASN A 70 -8.93 14.33 7.29
CA ASN A 70 -8.94 15.75 6.92
C ASN A 70 -10.30 16.20 6.34
N ILE A 71 -10.88 15.45 5.38
CA ILE A 71 -12.12 15.88 4.69
C ILE A 71 -13.37 15.62 5.54
N LEU A 72 -13.47 14.44 6.17
CA LEU A 72 -14.70 13.98 6.83
C LEU A 72 -14.65 14.14 8.35
N GLY A 73 -13.52 14.57 8.92
CA GLY A 73 -13.33 14.64 10.36
C GLY A 73 -13.33 13.26 11.04
N THR A 74 -13.07 12.19 10.29
CA THR A 74 -12.90 10.85 10.87
C THR A 74 -11.65 10.80 11.76
N LYS A 75 -11.52 9.72 12.54
CA LYS A 75 -10.41 9.52 13.47
C LYS A 75 -9.77 8.15 13.27
N PHE A 76 -9.50 7.78 12.02
CA PHE A 76 -8.78 6.55 11.74
C PHE A 76 -7.36 6.66 12.30
N PRO A 77 -6.92 5.73 13.16
CA PRO A 77 -5.52 5.71 13.60
C PRO A 77 -4.62 5.43 12.40
N LEU A 78 -3.44 6.07 12.40
CA LEU A 78 -2.39 5.76 11.42
C LEU A 78 -1.82 4.37 11.71
N LEU A 79 -1.48 3.65 10.64
CA LEU A 79 -0.78 2.38 10.71
C LEU A 79 0.73 2.60 10.61
N GLU A 80 1.50 1.57 10.93
CA GLU A 80 2.95 1.58 10.72
C GLU A 80 3.29 1.63 9.22
N ASP A 81 4.30 2.42 8.87
CA ASP A 81 4.79 2.52 7.49
C ASP A 81 5.71 1.34 7.18
N VAL A 82 5.10 0.18 6.92
CA VAL A 82 5.79 -1.09 6.65
C VAL A 82 5.24 -1.77 5.40
N THR A 83 6.13 -2.49 4.71
CA THR A 83 5.80 -3.32 3.55
C THR A 83 5.90 -4.79 3.94
N TYR A 84 4.89 -5.58 3.59
CA TYR A 84 4.86 -7.02 3.85
C TYR A 84 5.04 -7.81 2.58
N ILE A 85 5.80 -8.90 2.67
CA ILE A 85 5.91 -9.91 1.62
C ILE A 85 5.12 -11.13 2.06
N THR A 86 4.41 -11.76 1.13
CA THR A 86 3.67 -13.00 1.39
C THR A 86 4.31 -14.18 0.68
N GLU A 87 4.23 -15.34 1.33
CA GLU A 87 4.69 -16.64 0.79
C GLU A 87 3.72 -17.20 -0.25
N THR A 88 2.51 -16.64 -0.36
CA THR A 88 1.46 -17.18 -1.20
C THR A 88 1.60 -16.72 -2.66
N GLN A 89 2.20 -17.57 -3.49
CA GLN A 89 1.87 -17.59 -4.93
C GLN A 89 0.75 -18.61 -5.16
N GLY A 90 -0.47 -18.14 -5.46
CA GLY A 90 -1.52 -18.96 -6.05
C GLY A 90 -2.48 -19.69 -5.10
N SER A 91 -2.19 -19.83 -3.81
CA SER A 91 -3.26 -20.11 -2.84
C SER A 91 -3.99 -18.80 -2.58
N LEU A 92 -5.31 -18.78 -2.79
CA LEU A 92 -6.18 -17.72 -2.28
C LEU A 92 -5.68 -17.29 -0.91
N ILE A 93 -5.41 -15.99 -0.73
CA ILE A 93 -5.47 -15.41 0.61
C ILE A 93 -6.88 -15.76 1.08
N GLU A 94 -7.02 -16.76 1.95
CA GLU A 94 -8.28 -17.03 2.62
C GLU A 94 -8.54 -15.84 3.53
N PHE A 95 -9.15 -14.81 2.95
CA PHE A 95 -9.80 -13.77 3.73
C PHE A 95 -10.98 -14.45 4.41
N ASP A 96 -10.81 -14.81 5.67
CA ASP A 96 -11.89 -15.32 6.50
C ASP A 96 -12.85 -14.17 6.82
N PHE A 97 -13.69 -13.84 5.85
CA PHE A 97 -14.75 -12.85 6.01
C PHE A 97 -15.81 -13.46 6.90
N THR A 98 -15.78 -13.15 8.20
CA THR A 98 -16.92 -13.38 9.07
C THR A 98 -18.09 -12.48 8.61
N PRO A 99 -19.22 -13.03 8.14
CA PRO A 99 -20.38 -12.22 7.80
C PRO A 99 -20.86 -11.48 9.04
N VAL A 100 -20.81 -10.15 9.02
CA VAL A 100 -21.46 -9.33 10.06
C VAL A 100 -22.94 -9.27 9.70
N ASP A 101 -23.80 -9.69 10.64
CA ASP A 101 -25.25 -9.62 10.47
C ASP A 101 -25.67 -8.15 10.23
N PRO A 102 -26.30 -7.82 9.08
CA PRO A 102 -26.72 -6.45 8.77
C PRO A 102 -27.76 -5.88 9.74
N THR A 103 -28.35 -6.69 10.62
CA THR A 103 -29.26 -6.22 11.69
C THR A 103 -28.55 -5.49 12.82
N ILE A 104 -27.22 -5.59 12.92
CA ILE A 104 -26.41 -4.90 13.95
C ILE A 104 -26.33 -3.38 13.69
N TYR A 105 -26.67 -2.93 12.47
CA TYR A 105 -26.71 -1.51 12.08
C TYR A 105 -28.13 -0.90 12.07
N LYS A 106 -29.13 -1.58 12.65
CA LYS A 106 -30.50 -1.05 12.77
C LYS A 106 -30.82 -0.58 14.17
#